data_AF-A0AAN7H5R7-F1
#
_entry.id   AF-A0AAN7H5R7-F1
#
_cell.length_a   1.000
_cell.length_b   1.000
_cell.length_c   1.000
_cell.angle_alpha   90.00
_cell.angle_beta   90.00
_cell.angle_gamma   90.00
#
_symmetry.space_group_name_H-M   'P 1'
#
loop_
_entity.id
_entity.type
_entity.pdbx_description
1 polymer ?
#
loop_
_entity_poly.entity_id
_entity_poly.type
_entity_poly.pdbx_seq_one_letter_code
_entity_poly.pdbx_strand_id
1 'polypeptide(L)'
;MQPTRILRAFGSSEKPNITGFDMRKFLKATATPRYDPWERNEAWRYTGRFSRFNRFRNSLPGFGIASVAFAGYCLYEHFFMKEEHDHHGVAAH
;
A
#
# COMPACT_ATOMS: atom_id res chain seq x y z
N MET A 1 3.32 -47.11 28.49
CA MET A 1 3.47 -46.84 27.04
C MET A 1 2.24 -46.08 26.59
N GLN A 2 2.38 -44.87 26.03
CA GLN A 2 1.23 -44.03 25.66
C GLN A 2 0.85 -44.29 24.17
N PRO A 3 -0.22 -45.06 23.88
CA PRO A 3 -0.60 -45.46 22.52
C PRO A 3 -0.99 -44.27 21.61
N THR A 4 -1.23 -43.11 22.21
CA THR A 4 -1.60 -41.86 21.51
C THR A 4 -0.47 -41.25 20.68
N ARG A 5 0.81 -41.56 20.96
CA ARG A 5 1.94 -41.06 20.14
C ARG A 5 2.11 -41.82 18.82
N ILE A 6 1.73 -43.10 18.77
CA ILE A 6 1.89 -43.94 17.57
C ILE A 6 0.86 -43.54 16.51
N LEU A 7 -0.39 -43.29 16.89
CA LEU A 7 -1.42 -42.85 15.94
C LEU A 7 -1.14 -41.47 15.33
N ARG A 8 -0.45 -40.58 16.05
CA ARG A 8 -0.01 -39.28 15.50
C ARG A 8 1.15 -39.43 14.50
N ALA A 9 1.97 -40.48 14.61
CA ALA A 9 3.05 -40.77 13.67
C ALA A 9 2.56 -41.37 12.34
N PHE A 10 1.43 -42.08 12.36
CA PHE A 10 0.82 -42.68 11.16
C PHE A 10 -0.26 -41.80 10.50
N GLY A 11 -0.77 -40.76 11.16
CA GLY A 11 -1.74 -39.83 10.61
C GLY A 11 -1.15 -38.71 9.73
N SER A 12 0.17 -38.66 9.55
CA SER A 12 0.87 -37.61 8.80
C SER A 12 1.20 -37.98 7.36
N SER A 13 0.89 -39.20 6.90
CA SER A 13 0.99 -39.53 5.49
C SER A 13 -0.12 -38.77 4.75
N GLU A 14 0.25 -37.70 4.06
CA GLU A 14 -0.63 -37.02 3.11
C GLU A 14 -1.29 -38.06 2.21
N LYS A 15 -2.63 -38.00 2.11
CA LYS A 15 -3.40 -38.91 1.26
C LYS A 15 -2.77 -38.93 -0.13
N PRO A 16 -2.52 -40.11 -0.74
CA PRO A 16 -1.88 -40.19 -2.05
C PRO A 16 -2.73 -39.40 -3.05
N ASN A 17 -2.17 -38.31 -3.56
CA ASN A 17 -2.90 -37.46 -4.49
C ASN A 17 -2.89 -38.12 -5.87
N ILE A 18 -4.05 -38.62 -6.29
CA ILE A 18 -4.24 -39.34 -7.57
C ILE A 18 -3.82 -38.50 -8.77
N THR A 19 -3.93 -37.18 -8.65
CA THR A 19 -3.56 -36.24 -9.72
C THR A 19 -2.07 -35.91 -9.75
N GLY A 20 -1.29 -36.35 -8.76
CA GLY A 20 0.14 -36.00 -8.61
C GLY A 20 0.42 -34.53 -8.27
N PHE A 21 -0.60 -33.66 -8.30
CA PHE A 21 -0.48 -32.26 -7.96
C PHE A 21 -0.55 -32.06 -6.45
N ASP A 22 0.45 -31.42 -5.85
CA ASP A 22 0.49 -31.15 -4.42
C ASP A 22 0.61 -29.64 -4.17
N MET A 23 -0.44 -29.06 -3.57
CA MET A 23 -0.52 -27.64 -3.28
C MET A 23 0.59 -27.17 -2.34
N ARG A 24 1.02 -27.99 -1.38
CA ARG A 24 2.06 -27.61 -0.41
C ARG A 24 3.43 -27.58 -1.08
N LYS A 25 3.69 -28.52 -1.99
CA LYS A 25 4.90 -28.51 -2.82
C LYS A 25 4.91 -27.32 -3.79
N PHE A 26 3.76 -27.03 -4.41
CA PHE A 26 3.62 -25.86 -5.27
C PHE A 26 3.90 -24.56 -4.51
N LEU A 27 3.27 -24.34 -3.36
CA LEU A 27 3.48 -23.14 -2.54
C LEU A 27 4.96 -22.97 -2.13
N LYS A 28 5.64 -24.06 -1.76
CA LYS A 28 7.08 -24.05 -1.48
C LYS A 28 7.92 -23.68 -2.71
N ALA A 29 7.53 -24.15 -3.90
CA ALA A 29 8.22 -23.86 -5.15
C ALA A 29 7.97 -22.42 -5.65
N THR A 30 6.79 -21.84 -5.37
CA THR A 30 6.47 -20.44 -5.71
C THR A 30 7.08 -19.42 -4.76
N ALA A 31 7.59 -19.84 -3.61
CA ALA A 31 8.26 -18.94 -2.68
C ALA A 31 9.52 -18.36 -3.36
N THR A 32 9.76 -17.08 -3.14
CA THR A 32 10.99 -16.44 -3.63
C THR A 32 12.20 -17.14 -3.03
N PRO A 33 13.12 -17.68 -3.85
CA PRO A 33 14.30 -18.35 -3.35
C PRO A 33 15.14 -17.38 -2.52
N ARG A 34 15.87 -17.89 -1.52
CA ARG A 34 16.72 -17.04 -0.66
C ARG A 34 17.83 -16.33 -1.45
N TYR A 35 18.25 -16.90 -2.57
CA TYR A 35 19.24 -16.33 -3.46
C TYR A 35 18.77 -16.53 -4.90
N ASP A 36 18.43 -15.44 -5.57
CA ASP A 36 18.09 -15.44 -6.99
C ASP A 36 19.33 -15.02 -7.80
N PRO A 37 19.87 -15.88 -8.69
CA PRO A 37 21.02 -15.52 -9.52
C PRO A 37 20.75 -14.33 -10.46
N TRP A 38 19.49 -13.99 -10.72
CA TRP A 38 19.09 -12.90 -11.61
C TRP A 38 18.78 -11.59 -10.89
N GLU A 39 18.84 -11.56 -9.55
CA GLU A 39 18.45 -10.40 -8.74
C GLU A 39 19.13 -9.11 -9.22
N ARG A 40 20.44 -9.18 -9.48
CA ARG A 40 21.23 -8.03 -9.96
C ARG A 40 20.83 -7.60 -11.37
N ASN A 41 20.43 -8.54 -12.23
CA ASN A 41 19.98 -8.26 -13.59
C ASN A 41 18.55 -7.70 -13.63
N GLU A 42 17.70 -8.04 -12.65
CA GLU A 42 16.35 -7.47 -12.53
C GLU A 42 16.29 -6.16 -11.73
N ALA A 43 17.34 -5.85 -10.95
CA ALA A 43 17.38 -4.69 -10.05
C ALA A 43 17.05 -3.36 -10.75
N TRP A 44 17.48 -3.15 -12.00
CA TRP A 44 17.23 -1.89 -12.73
C TRP A 44 15.74 -1.59 -12.92
N ARG A 45 14.87 -2.61 -12.94
CA ARG A 45 13.42 -2.46 -13.14
C ARG A 45 12.72 -1.80 -11.94
N TYR A 46 13.32 -1.94 -10.76
CA TYR A 46 12.69 -1.56 -9.49
C TYR A 46 13.53 -0.57 -8.67
N THR A 47 14.67 -0.13 -9.19
CA THR A 47 15.57 0.82 -8.54
C THR A 47 15.59 2.17 -9.27
N GLY A 48 16.18 3.19 -8.63
CA GLY A 48 16.32 4.52 -9.22
C GLY A 48 14.99 5.18 -9.59
N ARG A 49 14.83 5.59 -10.86
CA ARG A 49 13.62 6.25 -11.38
C ARG A 49 12.36 5.39 -11.32
N PHE A 50 12.51 4.07 -11.34
CA PHE A 50 11.40 3.11 -11.32
C PHE A 50 11.09 2.54 -9.94
N SER A 51 11.69 3.09 -8.88
CA SER A 51 11.38 2.71 -7.50
C SER A 51 9.91 2.97 -7.17
N ARG A 52 9.36 2.19 -6.22
CA ARG A 52 7.95 2.32 -5.79
C ARG A 52 7.60 3.76 -5.43
N PHE A 53 8.47 4.43 -4.67
CA PHE A 53 8.28 5.82 -4.27
C PHE A 53 8.28 6.78 -5.47
N ASN A 54 9.22 6.61 -6.41
CA ASN A 54 9.31 7.50 -7.57
C ASN A 54 8.14 7.35 -8.55
N ARG A 55 7.46 6.20 -8.56
CA ARG A 55 6.20 6.04 -9.32
C ARG A 55 5.07 6.91 -8.78
N PHE A 56 5.00 7.06 -7.45
CA PHE A 56 3.91 7.81 -6.80
C PHE A 56 4.24 9.27 -6.53
N ARG A 57 5.52 9.67 -6.52
CA ARG A 57 5.92 11.05 -6.18
C ARG A 57 5.28 12.13 -7.08
N ASN A 58 4.90 11.77 -8.31
CA ASN A 58 4.27 12.65 -9.29
C ASN A 58 2.78 12.35 -9.49
N SER A 59 2.14 11.60 -8.60
CA SER A 59 0.72 11.24 -8.72
C SER A 59 -0.23 12.43 -8.58
N LEU A 60 0.17 13.47 -7.83
CA LEU A 60 -0.62 14.67 -7.60
C LEU A 60 0.17 15.93 -8.02
N PRO A 61 0.33 16.17 -9.33
CA PRO A 61 0.99 17.37 -9.81
C PRO A 61 0.19 18.60 -9.37
N GLY A 62 0.84 19.58 -8.74
CA GLY A 62 0.22 20.85 -8.37
C GLY A 62 -0.55 20.86 -7.04
N PHE A 63 -0.64 19.73 -6.31
CA PHE A 63 -1.33 19.70 -5.01
C PHE A 63 -0.76 20.70 -3.99
N GLY A 64 0.57 20.90 -3.99
CA GLY A 64 1.22 21.89 -3.13
C GLY A 64 0.79 23.32 -3.46
N ILE A 65 0.74 23.68 -4.75
CA ILE A 65 0.33 25.03 -5.19
C ILE A 65 -1.14 25.25 -4.87
N ALA A 66 -2.00 24.26 -5.15
CA ALA A 66 -3.42 24.33 -4.84
C ALA A 66 -3.66 24.54 -3.33
N SER A 67 -2.93 23.82 -2.48
CA SER A 67 -3.03 23.95 -1.02
C SER A 67 -2.63 25.36 -0.54
N VAL A 68 -1.54 25.91 -1.09
CA VAL A 68 -1.09 27.27 -0.76
C VAL A 68 -2.09 28.32 -1.23
N ALA A 69 -2.59 28.21 -2.46
CA ALA A 69 -3.58 29.14 -3.00
C ALA A 69 -4.89 29.10 -2.20
N PHE A 70 -5.35 27.90 -1.87
CA PHE A 70 -6.53 27.68 -1.04
C PHE A 70 -6.36 28.30 0.35
N ALA A 71 -5.24 28.04 1.03
CA ALA A 71 -4.96 28.62 2.34
C ALA A 71 -4.86 30.16 2.28
N GLY A 72 -4.21 30.71 1.25
CA GLY A 72 -4.14 32.15 1.02
C GLY A 72 -5.51 32.78 0.82
N TYR A 73 -6.39 32.12 0.06
CA TYR A 73 -7.77 32.55 -0.12
C TYR A 73 -8.56 32.50 1.20
N CYS A 74 -8.46 31.42 1.98
CA CYS A 74 -9.12 31.33 3.28
C CYS A 74 -8.66 32.43 4.24
N LEU A 75 -7.37 32.76 4.27
CA LEU A 75 -6.85 33.86 5.10
C LEU A 75 -7.36 35.21 4.59
N TYR A 76 -7.38 35.41 3.28
CA TYR A 76 -7.94 36.62 2.68
C TYR A 76 -9.43 36.79 3.03
N GLU A 77 -10.23 35.75 2.88
CA GLU A 77 -11.64 35.75 3.26
C GLU A 77 -11.82 36.00 4.77
N HIS A 78 -10.99 35.36 5.60
CA HIS A 78 -11.09 35.46 7.05
C HIS A 78 -10.73 36.84 7.61
N PHE A 79 -9.74 37.52 7.03
CA PHE A 79 -9.26 38.82 7.53
C PHE A 79 -9.84 40.00 6.76
N PHE A 80 -9.92 39.93 5.42
CA PHE A 80 -10.30 41.10 4.62
C PHE A 80 -11.80 41.11 4.25
N MET A 81 -12.42 39.95 4.01
CA MET A 81 -13.86 39.93 3.67
C MET A 81 -14.80 39.92 4.88
N LYS A 82 -14.34 39.46 6.06
CA LYS A 82 -15.12 39.60 7.31
C LYS A 82 -15.16 41.04 7.83
N GLU A 83 -14.07 41.80 7.68
CA GLU A 83 -14.02 43.20 8.12
C GLU A 83 -14.98 44.12 7.33
N GLU A 84 -15.31 43.80 6.07
CA GLU A 84 -16.29 44.58 5.27
C GLU A 84 -17.77 44.21 5.55
N HIS A 85 -18.07 43.03 6.10
CA HIS A 85 -19.46 42.56 6.31
C HIS A 85 -20.02 42.78 7.73
N ASP A 86 -19.22 43.22 8.69
CA ASP A 86 -19.67 43.49 10.06
C ASP A 86 -20.19 44.94 10.28
N HIS A 87 -20.31 45.75 9.22
CA HIS A 87 -20.79 47.16 9.33
C HIS A 87 -22.09 47.53 8.61
N HIS A 88 -22.76 46.62 7.88
CA HIS A 88 -24.06 46.93 7.27
C HIS A 88 -25.06 45.75 7.32
N GLY A 89 -25.69 45.58 8.47
CA GLY A 89 -26.84 44.70 8.68
C GLY A 89 -27.92 45.36 9.54
N VAL A 90 -28.40 46.53 9.12
CA VAL A 90 -29.62 47.14 9.68
C VAL A 90 -30.84 46.49 9.03
N ALA A 91 -31.65 45.85 9.86
CA ALA A 91 -33.09 45.58 9.77
C ALA A 91 -33.71 45.12 8.43
N ALA A 92 -34.27 43.90 8.45
CA ALA A 92 -35.49 43.58 7.70
C ALA A 92 -36.42 42.75 8.58
N HIS A 93 -37.63 43.31 8.79
CA HIS A 93 -38.81 42.68 9.37
C HIS A 93 -39.42 41.65 8.41
#